data_AF-A0A8T3AMX6-F1
#
_entry.id   AF-A0A8T3AMX6-F1
#
_cell.length_a   1.000
_cell.length_b   1.000
_cell.length_c   1.000
_cell.angle_alpha   90.00
_cell.angle_beta   90.00
_cell.angle_gamma   90.00
#
_symmetry.space_group_name_H-M   'P 1'
#
loop_
_entity.id
_entity.type
_entity.pdbx_description
1 polymer ?
#
loop_
_entity_poly.entity_id
_entity_poly.type
_entity_poly.pdbx_seq_one_letter_code
_entity_poly.pdbx_strand_id
1 'polypeptide(L)'
;MVLRRCLKIVDELSKRNIHVQDNPCSFCRICSKTLSHLMFECDFHFMVLTRLISSFQNFYLRPTISQDLEHNRGFSVAKNLKSSTLFILNAIIYFLGTERNNRRFNSSVVFTATLSNKISRAIKRVSPK
;
A
#
# COMPACT_ATOMS: atom_id res chain seq x y z
N MET A 1 -1.21 -11.50 4.48
CA MET A 1 -0.96 -10.12 3.98
C MET A 1 -0.79 -10.14 2.48
N VAL A 2 -1.48 -9.22 1.79
CA VAL A 2 -1.43 -9.05 0.32
C VAL A 2 0.00 -8.83 -0.19
N LEU A 3 0.83 -8.14 0.60
CA LEU A 3 2.23 -7.86 0.27
C LEU A 3 3.06 -9.12 0.00
N ARG A 4 2.90 -10.17 0.80
CA ARG A 4 3.59 -11.47 0.59
C ARG A 4 3.16 -12.13 -0.72
N ARG A 5 1.93 -11.92 -1.18
CA ARG A 5 1.45 -12.43 -2.48
C ARG A 5 2.03 -11.63 -3.64
N CYS A 6 2.17 -10.31 -3.50
CA CYS A 6 2.81 -9.46 -4.50
C CYS A 6 4.28 -9.85 -4.75
N LEU A 7 5.02 -10.21 -3.69
CA LEU A 7 6.41 -10.68 -3.80
C LEU A 7 6.49 -12.04 -4.51
N LYS A 8 5.62 -12.99 -4.14
CA LYS A 8 5.55 -14.29 -4.83
C LYS A 8 5.31 -14.17 -6.33
N ILE A 9 4.49 -13.20 -6.78
CA ILE A 9 4.24 -13.00 -8.21
C ILE A 9 5.53 -12.57 -8.94
N VAL A 10 6.36 -11.74 -8.32
CA VAL A 10 7.66 -11.36 -8.91
C VAL A 10 8.57 -12.57 -9.03
N ASP A 11 8.67 -13.38 -7.97
CA ASP A 11 9.50 -14.59 -7.98
C ASP A 11 9.03 -15.61 -9.03
N GLU A 12 7.72 -15.82 -9.16
CA GLU A 12 7.14 -16.73 -10.16
C GLU A 12 7.30 -16.22 -11.60
N LEU A 13 7.31 -14.91 -11.83
CA LEU A 13 7.61 -14.34 -13.14
C LEU A 13 9.09 -14.49 -13.50
N SER A 14 9.99 -14.28 -12.54
CA SER A 14 11.43 -14.52 -12.72
C SER A 14 11.74 -15.97 -13.04
N LYS A 15 11.09 -16.94 -12.39
CA LYS A 15 11.22 -18.38 -12.73
C LYS A 15 10.85 -18.70 -14.19
N ARG A 16 10.01 -17.88 -14.81
CA ARG A 16 9.58 -18.01 -16.21
C ARG A 16 10.43 -17.17 -17.18
N ASN A 17 11.58 -16.66 -16.72
CA ASN A 17 12.45 -15.72 -17.45
C ASN A 17 11.76 -14.40 -17.85
N ILE A 18 10.61 -14.08 -17.26
CA ILE A 18 9.90 -12.82 -17.49
C ILE A 18 10.47 -11.79 -16.52
N HIS A 19 11.48 -11.05 -17.00
CA HIS A 19 12.13 -10.00 -16.23
C HIS A 19 11.30 -8.72 -16.29
N VAL A 20 10.55 -8.48 -15.23
CA VAL A 20 9.75 -7.27 -15.05
C VAL A 20 10.69 -6.11 -14.70
N GLN A 21 11.30 -5.48 -15.71
CA GLN A 21 12.02 -4.21 -15.51
C GLN A 21 11.00 -3.18 -15.04
N ASP A 22 11.10 -2.73 -13.80
CA ASP A 22 10.16 -1.78 -13.18
C ASP A 22 10.96 -0.68 -12.49
N ASN A 23 11.96 -0.19 -13.22
CA ASN A 23 12.86 0.86 -12.81
C ASN A 23 12.80 1.97 -13.89
N PRO A 24 12.50 3.22 -13.52
CA PRO A 24 12.22 3.72 -12.16
C PRO A 24 10.79 3.39 -11.66
N CYS A 25 10.53 3.59 -10.36
CA CYS A 25 9.23 3.35 -9.71
C CYS A 25 8.06 3.97 -10.49
N SER A 26 7.00 3.19 -10.78
CA SER A 26 5.86 3.66 -11.59
C SER A 26 5.04 4.79 -10.94
N PHE A 27 5.27 5.07 -9.65
CA PHE A 27 4.62 6.16 -8.92
C PHE A 27 5.42 7.46 -8.93
N CYS A 28 6.63 7.45 -8.38
CA CYS A 28 7.46 8.66 -8.27
C CYS A 28 8.38 8.88 -9.48
N ARG A 29 8.63 7.84 -10.29
CA ARG A 29 9.53 7.86 -11.47
C ARG A 29 10.97 8.30 -11.18
N ILE A 30 11.36 8.42 -9.92
CA ILE A 30 12.66 8.92 -9.49
C ILE A 30 13.50 7.79 -8.89
N CYS A 31 12.96 7.11 -7.87
CA CYS A 31 13.71 6.10 -7.12
C CYS A 31 13.63 4.73 -7.76
N SER A 32 14.61 3.90 -7.44
CA SER A 32 14.56 2.48 -7.78
C SER A 32 13.43 1.78 -7.05
N LYS A 33 12.78 0.84 -7.73
CA LYS A 33 11.68 0.10 -7.13
C LYS A 33 12.23 -0.98 -6.22
N THR A 34 12.39 -0.64 -4.95
CA THR A 34 12.62 -1.61 -3.87
C THR A 34 11.34 -1.81 -3.06
N LEU A 35 11.25 -2.92 -2.32
CA LEU A 35 10.16 -3.11 -1.36
C LEU A 35 10.18 -2.00 -0.29
N SER A 36 11.39 -1.60 0.15
CA SER A 36 11.58 -0.46 1.06
C SER A 36 10.98 0.80 0.46
N HIS A 37 11.29 1.10 -0.80
CA HIS A 37 10.79 2.28 -1.46
C HIS A 37 9.26 2.28 -1.54
N LEU A 38 8.65 1.20 -2.03
CA LEU A 38 7.20 1.12 -2.17
C LEU A 38 6.48 1.22 -0.82
N MET A 39 7.05 0.66 0.25
CA MET A 39 6.40 0.63 1.57
C MET A 39 6.66 1.90 2.39
N PHE A 40 7.87 2.48 2.29
CA PHE A 40 8.36 3.45 3.28
C PHE A 40 8.92 4.74 2.69
N GLU A 41 9.21 4.81 1.39
CA GLU A 41 9.88 6.00 0.82
C GLU A 41 9.10 6.63 -0.34
N CYS A 42 8.19 5.91 -0.99
CA CYS A 42 7.42 6.43 -2.11
C CYS A 42 6.35 7.43 -1.65
N ASP A 43 6.52 8.73 -1.96
CA ASP A 43 5.60 9.80 -1.52
C ASP A 43 4.16 9.54 -1.93
N PHE A 44 3.95 9.03 -3.14
CA PHE A 44 2.61 8.67 -3.62
C PHE A 44 1.93 7.65 -2.68
N HIS A 45 2.67 6.64 -2.24
CA HIS A 45 2.17 5.62 -1.32
C HIS A 45 1.83 6.23 0.04
N PHE A 46 2.71 7.09 0.57
CA PHE A 46 2.48 7.77 1.85
C PHE A 46 1.27 8.68 1.83
N MET A 47 1.13 9.46 0.75
CA MET A 47 0.04 10.40 0.56
C MET A 47 -1.32 9.71 0.47
N VAL A 48 -1.38 8.49 -0.05
CA VAL A 48 -2.62 7.68 -0.06
C VAL A 48 -2.90 7.12 1.33
N LEU A 49 -1.87 6.66 2.03
CA LEU A 49 -1.98 6.04 3.35
C LEU A 49 -2.40 7.06 4.43
N THR A 50 -1.75 8.21 4.49
CA THR A 50 -2.07 9.32 5.43
C THR A 50 -3.45 9.94 5.17
N ARG A 51 -3.94 9.92 3.93
CA ARG A 51 -5.32 10.34 3.60
C ARG A 51 -6.39 9.37 4.11
N LEU A 52 -6.05 8.09 4.28
CA LEU A 52 -7.00 7.04 4.66
C LEU A 52 -6.92 6.67 6.14
N ILE A 53 -5.76 6.86 6.75
CA ILE A 53 -5.51 6.60 8.16
C ILE A 53 -4.87 7.86 8.75
N SER A 54 -5.70 8.74 9.32
CA SER A 54 -5.24 10.03 9.86
C SER A 54 -4.23 9.88 10.99
N SER A 55 -4.24 8.75 11.75
CA SER A 55 -3.25 8.50 12.79
C SER A 55 -1.81 8.43 12.25
N PHE A 56 -1.61 8.12 10.96
CA PHE A 56 -0.29 8.12 10.33
C PHE A 56 0.30 9.53 10.13
N GLN A 57 -0.51 10.59 10.24
CA GLN A 57 -0.02 11.97 10.19
C GLN A 57 0.70 12.39 11.48
N ASN A 58 0.41 11.71 12.60
CA ASN A 58 0.94 12.07 13.92
C ASN A 58 2.27 11.39 14.25
N PHE A 59 2.81 10.55 13.35
CA PHE A 59 4.10 9.93 13.56
C PHE A 59 5.23 10.89 13.13
N TYR A 60 6.15 11.16 14.05
CA TYR A 60 7.33 12.00 13.83
C TYR A 60 8.26 11.47 12.73
N LEU A 61 8.27 10.16 12.51
CA LEU A 61 8.99 9.48 11.43
C LEU A 61 7.98 8.70 10.62
N ARG A 62 8.12 8.70 9.28
CA ARG A 62 7.30 7.88 8.38
C ARG A 62 7.35 6.44 8.86
N PRO A 63 6.28 5.91 9.48
CA PRO A 63 6.38 4.66 10.20
C PRO A 63 6.62 3.56 9.17
N THR A 64 7.62 2.73 9.43
CA THR A 64 7.66 1.46 8.73
C THR A 64 6.39 0.72 9.13
N ILE A 65 5.58 0.25 8.18
CA ILE A 65 4.43 -0.65 8.39
C ILE A 65 4.79 -1.76 9.41
N SER A 66 6.06 -2.17 9.50
CA SER A 66 6.62 -3.02 10.55
C SER A 66 6.53 -2.43 11.96
N GLN A 67 6.97 -1.18 12.18
CA GLN A 67 6.82 -0.47 13.46
C GLN A 67 5.36 -0.23 13.83
N ASP A 68 4.48 0.01 12.87
CA ASP A 68 3.05 0.18 13.16
C ASP A 68 2.37 -1.15 13.52
N LEU A 69 2.79 -2.25 12.86
CA LEU A 69 2.40 -3.62 13.24
C LEU A 69 2.91 -4.01 14.65
N GLU A 70 4.07 -3.50 15.08
CA GLU A 70 4.62 -3.74 16.43
C GLU A 70 4.10 -2.77 17.51
N HIS A 71 3.93 -1.49 17.20
CA HIS A 71 3.34 -0.50 18.10
C HIS A 71 1.89 -0.87 18.46
N ASN A 72 1.14 -1.41 17.49
CA ASN A 72 -0.18 -2.00 17.73
C ASN A 72 -0.16 -3.30 18.55
N ARG A 73 0.99 -3.94 18.81
CA ARG A 73 1.05 -5.08 19.75
C ARG A 73 1.04 -4.63 21.20
N GLY A 74 1.64 -3.47 21.51
CA GLY A 74 1.82 -2.96 22.87
C GLY A 74 0.58 -2.30 23.49
N PHE A 75 -0.28 -1.66 22.71
CA PHE A 75 -1.56 -1.15 23.21
C PHE A 75 -2.62 -2.26 23.20
N SER A 76 -3.38 -2.38 24.30
CA SER A 76 -4.61 -3.18 24.39
C SER A 76 -5.75 -2.54 23.56
N VAL A 77 -5.46 -2.12 22.32
CA VAL A 77 -6.49 -1.69 21.38
C VAL A 77 -7.38 -2.90 21.14
N ALA A 78 -8.69 -2.75 21.35
CA ALA A 78 -9.67 -3.82 21.21
C ALA A 78 -9.40 -4.61 19.91
N LYS A 79 -9.43 -5.95 19.99
CA LYS A 79 -9.13 -6.88 18.89
C LYS A 79 -9.81 -6.48 17.55
N ASN A 80 -10.98 -5.85 17.63
CA ASN A 80 -11.77 -5.33 16.52
C ASN A 80 -11.12 -4.14 15.78
N LEU A 81 -10.49 -3.21 16.51
CA LEU A 81 -9.76 -2.07 15.94
C LEU A 81 -8.48 -2.56 15.23
N LYS A 82 -7.75 -3.52 15.82
CA LYS A 82 -6.59 -4.17 15.17
C LYS A 82 -7.00 -4.86 13.85
N SER A 83 -8.11 -5.59 13.86
CA SER A 83 -8.66 -6.24 12.66
C SER A 83 -9.06 -5.22 11.58
N SER A 84 -9.71 -4.13 11.97
CA SER A 84 -10.17 -3.08 11.05
C SER A 84 -9.00 -2.31 10.43
N THR A 85 -7.99 -1.93 11.20
CA THR A 85 -6.78 -1.28 10.69
C THR A 85 -6.02 -2.21 9.74
N LEU A 86 -5.88 -3.49 10.07
CA LEU A 86 -5.28 -4.48 9.18
C LEU A 86 -6.08 -4.64 7.88
N PHE A 87 -7.42 -4.63 7.95
CA PHE A 87 -8.27 -4.67 6.76
C PHE A 87 -8.05 -3.46 5.87
N ILE A 88 -8.06 -2.25 6.43
CA ILE A 88 -7.80 -0.99 5.71
C ILE A 88 -6.41 -1.03 5.06
N LEU A 89 -5.37 -1.44 5.79
CA LEU A 89 -4.01 -1.56 5.26
C LEU A 89 -3.92 -2.57 4.10
N ASN A 90 -4.57 -3.74 4.21
CA ASN A 90 -4.58 -4.70 3.12
C ASN A 90 -5.35 -4.18 1.89
N ALA A 91 -6.44 -3.43 2.09
CA ALA A 91 -7.17 -2.78 1.00
C ALA A 91 -6.29 -1.74 0.30
N ILE A 92 -5.61 -0.87 1.07
CA ILE A 92 -4.67 0.13 0.54
C ILE A 92 -3.59 -0.53 -0.33
N ILE A 93 -2.92 -1.57 0.19
CA ILE A 93 -1.88 -2.31 -0.53
C ILE A 93 -2.43 -2.91 -1.83
N TYR A 94 -3.64 -3.49 -1.80
CA TYR A 94 -4.28 -4.07 -2.97
C TYR A 94 -4.58 -3.02 -4.06
N PHE A 95 -5.21 -1.91 -3.69
CA PHE A 95 -5.56 -0.84 -4.64
C PHE A 95 -4.32 -0.15 -5.20
N LEU A 96 -3.27 0.04 -4.39
CA LEU A 96 -1.99 0.55 -4.86
C LEU A 96 -1.30 -0.43 -5.81
N GLY A 97 -1.31 -1.73 -5.52
CA GLY A 97 -0.81 -2.75 -6.45
C GLY A 97 -1.54 -2.73 -7.80
N THR A 98 -2.87 -2.56 -7.76
CA THR A 98 -3.71 -2.45 -8.95
C THR A 98 -3.39 -1.19 -9.75
N GLU A 99 -3.30 -0.04 -9.08
CA GLU A 99 -2.94 1.24 -9.72
C GLU A 99 -1.55 1.19 -10.36
N ARG A 100 -0.57 0.58 -9.69
CA ARG A 100 0.76 0.37 -10.26
C ARG A 100 0.69 -0.41 -11.57
N ASN A 101 -0.10 -1.48 -11.61
CA ASN A 101 -0.27 -2.28 -12.81
C ASN A 101 -0.96 -1.47 -13.92
N ASN A 102 -1.98 -0.66 -13.60
CA ASN A 102 -2.64 0.22 -14.57
C ASN A 102 -1.69 1.25 -15.19
N ARG A 103 -0.84 1.87 -14.36
CA ARG A 103 0.17 2.84 -14.82
C ARG A 103 1.17 2.20 -15.78
N ARG A 104 1.47 0.91 -15.56
CA ARG A 104 2.45 0.17 -16.35
C ARG A 104 1.89 -0.37 -17.66
N PHE A 105 0.68 -0.92 -17.64
CA PHE A 105 0.15 -1.69 -18.77
C PHE A 105 -1.01 -1.01 -19.50
N ASN A 106 -1.70 -0.07 -18.85
CA ASN A 106 -2.89 0.60 -19.40
C ASN A 106 -2.69 2.11 -19.61
N SER A 107 -1.49 2.64 -19.37
CA SER A 107 -1.16 4.09 -19.45
C SER A 107 -2.11 5.01 -18.67
N SER A 108 -2.86 4.46 -17.71
CA SER A 108 -3.83 5.21 -16.90
C SER A 108 -3.19 5.63 -15.59
N VAL A 109 -3.31 6.92 -15.26
CA VAL A 109 -2.70 7.51 -14.07
C VAL A 109 -3.80 8.16 -13.24
N VAL A 110 -3.99 7.64 -12.03
CA VAL A 110 -4.93 8.20 -11.05
C VAL A 110 -4.17 8.95 -9.97
N PHE A 111 -4.60 10.16 -9.65
CA PHE A 111 -4.03 10.97 -8.57
C PHE A 111 -4.33 10.39 -7.18
N THR A 112 -3.49 10.72 -6.21
CA THR A 112 -3.60 10.23 -4.82
C THR A 112 -4.99 10.46 -4.22
N ALA A 113 -5.56 11.66 -4.39
CA ALA A 113 -6.90 11.98 -3.90
C ALA A 113 -7.99 11.09 -4.50
N THR A 114 -7.96 10.89 -5.83
CA THR A 114 -8.94 10.04 -6.53
C THR A 114 -8.80 8.58 -6.11
N LEU A 115 -7.57 8.08 -5.94
CA LEU A 115 -7.32 6.72 -5.47
C LEU A 115 -7.79 6.53 -4.02
N SER A 116 -7.47 7.47 -3.12
CA SER A 116 -7.97 7.44 -1.74
C SER A 116 -9.50 7.44 -1.70
N ASN A 117 -10.17 8.27 -2.50
CA ASN A 117 -11.63 8.27 -2.58
C ASN A 117 -12.19 6.92 -3.07
N LYS A 118 -11.55 6.30 -4.05
CA LYS A 118 -11.92 4.97 -4.55
C LYS A 118 -11.79 3.91 -3.45
N ILE A 119 -10.69 3.93 -2.70
CA ILE A 119 -10.44 3.00 -1.58
C ILE A 119 -11.48 3.22 -0.47
N SER A 120 -11.72 4.46 -0.05
CA SER A 120 -12.71 4.80 0.98
C SER A 120 -14.11 4.29 0.64
N ARG A 121 -14.54 4.47 -0.62
CA ARG A 121 -15.84 3.96 -1.08
C ARG A 121 -15.89 2.44 -1.06
N ALA A 122 -14.80 1.76 -1.44
CA ALA A 122 -14.73 0.31 -1.41
C ALA A 122 -14.80 -0.24 0.01
N ILE A 123 -14.05 0.35 0.95
CA ILE A 123 -14.07 -0.04 2.37
C ILE A 123 -15.48 0.15 2.96
N LYS A 124 -16.12 1.31 2.73
CA LYS A 124 -17.48 1.60 3.22
C LYS A 124 -18.54 0.62 2.70
N ARG A 125 -18.35 0.04 1.51
CA ARG A 125 -19.27 -0.97 0.96
C ARG A 125 -19.13 -2.34 1.60
N VAL A 126 -17.95 -2.65 2.17
CA VAL A 126 -17.62 -3.97 2.70
C VAL A 126 -17.76 -4.03 4.22
N SER A 127 -17.56 -2.91 4.93
CA SER A 127 -17.84 -2.86 6.37
C SER A 127 -19.35 -2.99 6.63
N PRO A 128 -19.81 -4.00 7.39
CA PRO A 128 -21.17 -4.01 7.92
C PRO A 128 -21.36 -2.81 8.85
N LYS A 129 -22.57 -2.22 8.82
CA LYS A 129 -22.98 -1.16 9.76
C LYS A 129 -23.09 -1.71 11.17
#